data_AF-A0A4D9CN98-F1
#
_entry.id   AF-A0A4D9CN98-F1
#
_cell.length_a   1.000
_cell.length_b   1.000
_cell.length_c   1.000
_cell.angle_alpha   90.00
_cell.angle_beta   90.00
_cell.angle_gamma   90.00
#
_symmetry.space_group_name_H-M   'P 1'
#
loop_
_entity.id
_entity.type
_entity.pdbx_description
1 polymer ?
#
loop_
_entity_poly.entity_id
_entity_poly.type
_entity_poly.pdbx_seq_one_letter_code
_entity_poly.pdbx_strand_id
1 'polypeptide(L)'
;MKTLKKSQAAVSVARQALWNARQPHSEAIFPHVKVWNEEHLIKKFNRVLLEQKPFVIGVMGASVPAGSDTRFNESFSVVWKELMHDTFTMAGVPLVLRSDGMGWTPFQPSYFCVEEMVGPNVDMAVWGFETTEENDGDLEQLIRSSLLLPSQPHILVCSPLGGEALGARTDPAFAPWVVPGTDPYRDSGFSFASHNLTHSFMSLNHLPEYQSQRLHVTGDTADPAGRSSSQGGHRLRAEILAWTYLGFFESALEEVHAFVAANEGDLSPLLPELLPLPPPMHCPPALCEKKCQCATTFEPRIGSGLRDHLVHPRDVPVVTNTGETVADAIKTWHEQTYTSDLAAPDTELVKDMNYLDGKYVFQAGESAGPICFQFTSSMENHVVACSAPKSASLCSGGAVWKVDGQNIGCLDHEAAVATGLPTVKSPCWITDKKIPAGKHSFEVERPVDSNGDKGGLPITISHLIWW
;
A
#
# COMPACT_ATOMS: atom_id res chain seq x y z
N MET A 1 10.90 -32.87 -12.57
CA MET A 1 12.26 -32.69 -13.15
C MET A 1 12.29 -32.12 -14.56
N LYS A 2 11.71 -32.76 -15.60
CA LYS A 2 11.74 -32.22 -16.97
C LYS A 2 11.10 -30.82 -17.10
N THR A 3 10.01 -30.57 -16.38
CA THR A 3 9.34 -29.27 -16.34
C THR A 3 10.27 -28.19 -15.75
N LEU A 4 10.86 -28.43 -14.57
CA LEU A 4 11.75 -27.47 -13.89
C LEU A 4 12.92 -27.01 -14.76
N LYS A 5 13.61 -27.92 -15.45
CA LYS A 5 14.72 -27.55 -16.36
C LYS A 5 14.25 -26.67 -17.52
N LYS A 6 13.07 -26.95 -18.07
CA LYS A 6 12.48 -26.14 -19.15
C LYS A 6 12.12 -24.75 -18.62
N SER A 7 11.55 -24.67 -17.42
CA SER A 7 11.21 -23.41 -16.76
C SER A 7 12.46 -22.57 -16.49
N GLN A 8 13.54 -23.18 -15.98
CA GLN A 8 14.82 -22.49 -15.76
C GLN A 8 15.34 -21.86 -17.06
N ALA A 9 15.41 -22.63 -18.15
CA ALA A 9 15.84 -22.10 -19.44
C ALA A 9 14.94 -20.94 -19.94
N ALA A 10 13.63 -21.01 -19.69
CA ALA A 10 12.71 -19.93 -20.04
C ALA A 10 12.96 -18.65 -19.20
N VAL A 11 13.27 -18.79 -17.91
CA VAL A 11 13.67 -17.67 -17.05
C VAL A 11 14.91 -16.98 -17.60
N SER A 12 15.97 -17.74 -17.89
CA SER A 12 17.22 -17.18 -18.42
C SER A 12 16.98 -16.43 -19.73
N VAL A 13 16.17 -17.00 -20.62
CA VAL A 13 15.80 -16.36 -21.91
C VAL A 13 15.02 -15.06 -21.70
N ALA A 14 14.02 -15.05 -20.82
CA ALA A 14 13.22 -13.85 -20.54
C ALA A 14 14.09 -12.74 -19.93
N ARG A 15 14.96 -13.09 -18.98
CA ARG A 15 15.90 -12.16 -18.34
C ARG A 15 16.91 -11.60 -19.34
N GLN A 16 17.46 -12.44 -20.22
CA GLN A 16 18.37 -12.00 -21.27
C GLN A 16 17.66 -11.12 -22.32
N ALA A 17 16.38 -11.39 -22.62
CA ALA A 17 15.60 -10.56 -23.53
C ALA A 17 15.41 -9.13 -22.99
N LEU A 18 15.09 -8.99 -21.69
CA LEU A 18 15.05 -7.69 -21.00
C LEU A 18 16.41 -6.97 -21.07
N TRP A 19 17.49 -7.70 -20.82
CA TRP A 19 18.84 -7.16 -20.95
C TRP A 19 19.11 -6.63 -22.36
N ASN A 20 18.87 -7.45 -23.39
CA ASN A 20 19.16 -7.10 -24.78
C ASN A 20 18.30 -5.95 -25.31
N ALA A 21 17.04 -5.87 -24.90
CA ALA A 21 16.12 -4.80 -25.29
C ALA A 21 16.55 -3.41 -24.78
N ARG A 22 17.55 -3.35 -23.88
CA ARG A 22 18.04 -2.12 -23.28
C ARG A 22 19.49 -1.82 -23.60
N GLN A 23 20.11 -2.58 -24.49
CA GLN A 23 21.44 -2.26 -24.97
C GLN A 23 21.46 -0.91 -25.70
N PRO A 24 22.51 -0.07 -25.51
CA PRO A 24 23.73 -0.34 -24.73
C PRO A 24 23.63 0.00 -23.23
N HIS A 25 22.47 0.42 -22.73
CA HIS A 25 22.29 0.98 -21.39
C HIS A 25 22.01 -0.04 -20.28
N SER A 26 21.92 -1.34 -20.59
CA SER A 26 21.52 -2.39 -19.64
C SER A 26 22.37 -2.40 -18.35
N GLU A 27 23.68 -2.15 -18.46
CA GLU A 27 24.59 -2.08 -17.31
C GLU A 27 24.28 -0.90 -16.37
N ALA A 28 23.69 0.18 -16.87
CA ALA A 28 23.27 1.31 -16.06
C ALA A 28 21.85 1.14 -15.49
N ILE A 29 21.11 0.12 -15.91
CA ILE A 29 19.69 -0.07 -15.58
C ILE A 29 19.50 -1.16 -14.53
N PHE A 30 20.08 -2.35 -14.78
CA PHE A 30 19.72 -3.56 -14.04
C PHE A 30 20.50 -3.85 -12.74
N PRO A 31 21.81 -3.56 -12.60
CA PRO A 31 22.62 -4.09 -11.48
C PRO A 31 22.46 -3.30 -10.16
N HIS A 32 21.28 -2.72 -9.93
CA HIS A 32 21.10 -1.61 -9.02
C HIS A 32 19.96 -1.77 -8.03
N VAL A 33 19.26 -2.90 -8.06
CA VAL A 33 18.25 -3.25 -7.06
C VAL A 33 18.96 -3.86 -5.85
N LYS A 34 18.82 -3.23 -4.69
CA LYS A 34 19.13 -3.87 -3.42
C LYS A 34 17.89 -4.60 -2.93
N VAL A 35 18.06 -5.82 -2.46
CA VAL A 35 16.96 -6.64 -1.95
C VAL A 35 17.32 -7.13 -0.56
N TRP A 36 16.41 -6.91 0.38
CA TRP A 36 16.60 -7.36 1.76
C TRP A 36 16.34 -8.84 1.86
N ASN A 37 17.27 -9.56 2.48
CA ASN A 37 17.08 -10.97 2.79
C ASN A 37 16.70 -11.77 1.52
N GLU A 38 17.58 -11.71 0.52
CA GLU A 38 17.45 -12.44 -0.75
C GLU A 38 17.18 -13.93 -0.52
N GLU A 39 17.84 -14.52 0.50
CA GLU A 39 17.64 -15.91 0.89
C GLU A 39 16.19 -16.19 1.27
N HIS A 40 15.54 -15.33 2.07
CA HIS A 40 14.13 -15.49 2.41
C HIS A 40 13.22 -15.42 1.19
N LEU A 41 13.49 -14.51 0.25
CA LEU A 41 12.75 -14.42 -1.00
C LEU A 41 12.93 -15.67 -1.87
N ILE A 42 14.15 -16.18 -2.02
CA ILE A 42 14.43 -17.44 -2.72
C ILE A 42 13.68 -18.59 -2.05
N LYS A 43 13.73 -18.69 -0.72
CA LYS A 43 12.96 -19.70 0.04
C LYS A 43 11.44 -19.55 -0.14
N LYS A 44 10.90 -18.34 -0.28
CA LYS A 44 9.48 -18.14 -0.68
C LYS A 44 9.20 -18.71 -2.07
N PHE A 45 10.11 -18.48 -3.04
CA PHE A 45 10.00 -19.07 -4.36
C PHE A 45 10.09 -20.60 -4.33
N ASN A 46 11.03 -21.17 -3.57
CA ASN A 46 11.13 -22.61 -3.35
C ASN A 46 9.81 -23.18 -2.83
N ARG A 47 9.21 -22.53 -1.81
CA ARG A 47 7.92 -22.93 -1.26
C ARG A 47 6.82 -22.98 -2.33
N VAL A 48 6.65 -21.92 -3.13
CA VAL A 48 5.59 -21.92 -4.16
C VAL A 48 5.86 -22.91 -5.29
N LEU A 49 7.12 -23.16 -5.63
CA LEU A 49 7.52 -24.18 -6.60
C LEU A 49 7.24 -25.60 -6.09
N LEU A 50 7.54 -25.89 -4.83
CA LEU A 50 7.30 -27.20 -4.20
C LEU A 50 5.81 -27.47 -3.97
N GLU A 51 5.08 -26.46 -3.49
CA GLU A 51 3.65 -26.57 -3.19
C GLU A 51 2.74 -26.37 -4.40
N GLN A 52 3.29 -25.91 -5.53
CA GLN A 52 2.54 -25.58 -6.77
C GLN A 52 1.37 -24.62 -6.50
N LYS A 53 1.60 -23.60 -5.67
CA LYS A 53 0.62 -22.58 -5.31
C LYS A 53 0.92 -21.24 -5.99
N PRO A 54 -0.05 -20.32 -6.06
CA PRO A 54 0.20 -18.99 -6.57
C PRO A 54 1.27 -18.26 -5.75
N PHE A 55 2.05 -17.43 -6.42
CA PHE A 55 2.88 -16.41 -5.79
C PHE A 55 2.14 -15.07 -5.83
N VAL A 56 1.85 -14.51 -4.65
CA VAL A 56 0.99 -13.35 -4.47
C VAL A 56 1.82 -12.10 -4.21
N ILE A 57 1.75 -11.13 -5.12
CA ILE A 57 2.35 -9.80 -4.99
C ILE A 57 1.24 -8.84 -4.56
N GLY A 58 1.41 -8.22 -3.41
CA GLY A 58 0.54 -7.18 -2.87
C GLY A 58 1.23 -5.83 -2.96
N VAL A 59 0.64 -4.87 -3.66
CA VAL A 59 1.19 -3.54 -3.85
C VAL A 59 0.32 -2.52 -3.14
N MET A 60 0.90 -1.73 -2.25
CA MET A 60 0.25 -0.59 -1.62
C MET A 60 0.98 0.68 -2.04
N GLY A 61 0.27 1.79 -2.19
CA GLY A 61 0.94 3.08 -2.36
C GLY A 61 0.07 4.18 -2.92
N ALA A 62 0.71 5.31 -3.20
CA ALA A 62 0.03 6.50 -3.67
C ALA A 62 -0.12 6.49 -5.22
N SER A 63 0.04 7.65 -5.84
CA SER A 63 -0.18 7.90 -7.27
C SER A 63 0.59 6.98 -8.22
N VAL A 64 1.83 6.59 -7.89
CA VAL A 64 2.65 5.80 -8.83
C VAL A 64 2.23 4.32 -8.84
N PRO A 65 2.08 3.61 -7.71
CA PRO A 65 1.42 2.31 -7.71
C PRO A 65 0.01 2.30 -8.30
N ALA A 66 -0.74 3.40 -8.12
CA ALA A 66 -2.07 3.57 -8.70
C ALA A 66 -2.09 3.71 -10.24
N GLY A 67 -0.93 3.86 -10.90
CA GLY A 67 -0.92 4.05 -12.35
C GLY A 67 -1.13 5.49 -12.83
N SER A 68 -0.92 6.51 -11.99
CA SER A 68 -1.08 7.92 -12.41
C SER A 68 -0.24 8.21 -13.65
N ASP A 69 -0.78 8.99 -14.58
CA ASP A 69 -0.17 9.33 -15.89
C ASP A 69 0.07 8.13 -16.84
N THR A 70 -0.56 6.98 -16.58
CA THR A 70 -0.53 5.78 -17.44
C THR A 70 -1.93 5.24 -17.72
N ARG A 71 -2.07 4.33 -18.69
CA ARG A 71 -3.29 3.50 -18.80
C ARG A 71 -3.31 2.46 -17.68
N PHE A 72 -4.49 1.96 -17.30
CA PHE A 72 -4.60 1.01 -16.18
C PHE A 72 -3.67 -0.21 -16.30
N ASN A 73 -3.60 -0.80 -17.50
CA ASN A 73 -2.74 -1.95 -17.78
C ASN A 73 -1.26 -1.59 -18.02
N GLU A 74 -0.91 -0.32 -17.89
CA GLU A 74 0.46 0.19 -18.04
C GLU A 74 1.06 0.65 -16.71
N SER A 75 0.34 0.44 -15.60
CA SER A 75 0.90 0.67 -14.28
C SER A 75 2.12 -0.25 -14.06
N PHE A 76 3.14 0.21 -13.32
CA PHE A 76 4.37 -0.57 -13.21
C PHE A 76 4.11 -1.93 -12.55
N SER A 77 3.15 -2.00 -11.62
CA SER A 77 2.77 -3.23 -10.93
C SER A 77 2.15 -4.25 -11.90
N VAL A 78 1.27 -3.81 -12.79
CA VAL A 78 0.65 -4.65 -13.82
C VAL A 78 1.70 -5.12 -14.83
N VAL A 79 2.47 -4.18 -15.39
CA VAL A 79 3.51 -4.51 -16.38
C VAL A 79 4.57 -5.43 -15.79
N TRP A 80 4.95 -5.24 -14.53
CA TRP A 80 5.91 -6.10 -13.84
C TRP A 80 5.41 -7.54 -13.74
N LYS A 81 4.14 -7.73 -13.34
CA LYS A 81 3.50 -9.06 -13.32
C LYS A 81 3.47 -9.67 -14.72
N GLU A 82 3.07 -8.91 -15.74
CA GLU A 82 3.01 -9.39 -17.12
C GLU A 82 4.36 -9.89 -17.64
N LEU A 83 5.43 -9.15 -17.38
CA LEU A 83 6.79 -9.53 -17.80
C LEU A 83 7.29 -10.83 -17.16
N MET A 84 6.74 -11.23 -16.01
CA MET A 84 7.10 -12.46 -15.32
C MET A 84 6.10 -13.61 -15.53
N HIS A 85 4.89 -13.30 -15.98
CA HIS A 85 3.74 -14.21 -15.99
C HIS A 85 4.00 -15.55 -16.70
N ASP A 86 4.49 -15.52 -17.93
CA ASP A 86 4.64 -16.72 -18.74
C ASP A 86 5.70 -17.66 -18.16
N THR A 87 6.77 -17.08 -17.64
CA THR A 87 7.88 -17.81 -17.02
C THR A 87 7.43 -18.51 -15.74
N PHE A 88 6.71 -17.81 -14.87
CA PHE A 88 6.14 -18.37 -13.65
C PHE A 88 5.08 -19.44 -13.96
N THR A 89 4.18 -19.18 -14.92
CA THR A 89 3.17 -20.14 -15.37
C THR A 89 3.80 -21.42 -15.91
N MET A 90 4.90 -21.31 -16.65
CA MET A 90 5.64 -22.46 -17.16
C MET A 90 6.28 -23.30 -16.05
N ALA A 91 6.58 -22.69 -14.90
CA ALA A 91 7.04 -23.38 -13.70
C ALA A 91 5.90 -23.96 -12.83
N GLY A 92 4.64 -23.77 -13.24
CA GLY A 92 3.46 -24.19 -12.47
C GLY A 92 3.13 -23.27 -11.30
N VAL A 93 3.64 -22.03 -11.32
CA VAL A 93 3.40 -21.02 -10.26
C VAL A 93 2.55 -19.89 -10.85
N PRO A 94 1.24 -19.83 -10.58
CA PRO A 94 0.43 -18.69 -11.00
C PRO A 94 0.90 -17.38 -10.34
N LEU A 95 1.04 -16.30 -11.10
CA LEU A 95 1.27 -14.97 -10.53
C LEU A 95 -0.05 -14.24 -10.25
N VAL A 96 -0.23 -13.83 -9.00
CA VAL A 96 -1.38 -13.03 -8.58
C VAL A 96 -0.87 -11.66 -8.15
N LEU A 97 -1.44 -10.61 -8.73
CA LEU A 97 -1.21 -9.23 -8.31
C LEU A 97 -2.45 -8.70 -7.60
N ARG A 98 -2.25 -8.07 -6.44
CA ARG A 98 -3.25 -7.31 -5.69
C ARG A 98 -2.69 -5.90 -5.52
N SER A 99 -3.46 -4.88 -5.84
CA SER A 99 -3.00 -3.50 -5.79
C SER A 99 -3.98 -2.68 -4.98
N ASP A 100 -3.55 -2.18 -3.82
CA ASP A 100 -4.13 -1.05 -3.06
C ASP A 100 -3.41 0.25 -3.46
N GLY A 101 -2.96 0.34 -4.71
CA GLY A 101 -2.33 1.53 -5.25
C GLY A 101 -3.39 2.60 -5.51
N MET A 102 -3.35 3.68 -4.74
CA MET A 102 -4.38 4.72 -4.80
C MET A 102 -3.81 6.14 -4.87
N GLY A 103 -4.15 6.87 -5.95
CA GLY A 103 -3.69 8.24 -6.14
C GLY A 103 -4.12 9.20 -5.03
N TRP A 104 -3.24 10.14 -4.67
CA TRP A 104 -3.53 11.16 -3.66
C TRP A 104 -3.95 10.63 -2.28
N THR A 105 -3.56 9.40 -1.93
CA THR A 105 -3.85 8.81 -0.62
C THR A 105 -2.63 8.96 0.29
N PRO A 106 -2.79 9.40 1.55
CA PRO A 106 -1.71 9.30 2.50
C PRO A 106 -1.40 7.82 2.74
N PHE A 107 -0.19 7.56 3.20
CA PHE A 107 0.29 6.24 3.59
C PHE A 107 -0.47 5.64 4.79
N GLN A 108 -1.23 6.47 5.51
CA GLN A 108 -2.15 6.05 6.55
C GLN A 108 -3.54 5.75 5.99
N PRO A 109 -4.20 4.66 6.41
CA PRO A 109 -3.75 3.67 7.40
C PRO A 109 -3.09 2.40 6.81
N SER A 110 -2.64 2.41 5.56
CA SER A 110 -2.21 1.19 4.85
C SER A 110 -1.12 0.37 5.57
N TYR A 111 -0.21 1.00 6.33
CA TYR A 111 0.81 0.28 7.10
C TYR A 111 0.28 -0.46 8.35
N PHE A 112 -0.88 -0.06 8.87
CA PHE A 112 -1.59 -0.82 9.90
C PHE A 112 -2.34 -1.98 9.25
N CYS A 113 -3.05 -1.69 8.17
CA CYS A 113 -4.03 -2.60 7.57
C CYS A 113 -3.46 -3.46 6.43
N VAL A 114 -2.19 -3.89 6.54
CA VAL A 114 -1.51 -4.66 5.49
C VAL A 114 -2.29 -5.93 5.12
N GLU A 115 -2.84 -6.63 6.12
CA GLU A 115 -3.66 -7.82 5.88
C GLU A 115 -4.91 -7.50 5.05
N GLU A 116 -5.63 -6.44 5.38
CA GLU A 116 -6.85 -6.05 4.69
C GLU A 116 -6.59 -5.56 3.26
N MET A 117 -5.46 -4.86 3.05
CA MET A 117 -5.09 -4.27 1.76
C MET A 117 -4.53 -5.30 0.78
N VAL A 118 -3.64 -6.20 1.24
CA VAL A 118 -2.95 -7.13 0.33
C VAL A 118 -3.20 -8.61 0.63
N GLY A 119 -3.87 -8.92 1.73
CA GLY A 119 -4.29 -10.27 2.12
C GLY A 119 -3.29 -11.00 3.02
N PRO A 120 -3.76 -11.93 3.88
CA PRO A 120 -2.91 -12.67 4.83
C PRO A 120 -1.95 -13.67 4.18
N ASN A 121 -2.18 -14.01 2.92
CA ASN A 121 -1.41 -14.97 2.15
C ASN A 121 -0.46 -14.32 1.14
N VAL A 122 -0.20 -13.01 1.26
CA VAL A 122 0.71 -12.28 0.39
C VAL A 122 2.14 -12.83 0.53
N ASP A 123 2.82 -13.13 -0.56
CA ASP A 123 4.22 -13.59 -0.55
C ASP A 123 5.20 -12.41 -0.59
N MET A 124 4.75 -11.29 -1.16
CA MET A 124 5.51 -10.06 -1.24
C MET A 124 4.62 -8.83 -1.03
N ALA A 125 4.97 -7.98 -0.07
CA ALA A 125 4.31 -6.71 0.20
C ALA A 125 5.17 -5.56 -0.31
N VAL A 126 4.61 -4.75 -1.21
CA VAL A 126 5.30 -3.62 -1.85
C VAL A 126 4.76 -2.31 -1.27
N TRP A 127 5.67 -1.44 -0.85
CA TRP A 127 5.38 -0.13 -0.28
C TRP A 127 5.76 0.99 -1.24
N GLY A 128 4.78 1.68 -1.81
CA GLY A 128 5.01 2.78 -2.75
C GLY A 128 4.46 4.11 -2.27
N PHE A 129 4.70 4.46 -1.00
CA PHE A 129 4.23 5.71 -0.39
C PHE A 129 5.32 6.74 -0.06
N GLU A 130 6.60 6.51 -0.38
CA GLU A 130 7.69 7.37 0.11
C GLU A 130 7.56 8.85 -0.29
N THR A 131 6.89 9.18 -1.40
CA THR A 131 6.60 10.59 -1.76
C THR A 131 5.65 11.29 -0.79
N THR A 132 4.91 10.51 -0.01
CA THR A 132 3.91 10.98 0.95
C THR A 132 4.28 10.66 2.40
N GLU A 133 5.25 9.77 2.63
CA GLU A 133 5.78 9.46 3.96
C GLU A 133 6.46 10.68 4.56
N GLU A 134 6.37 10.84 5.88
CA GLU A 134 7.05 11.96 6.54
C GLU A 134 8.05 11.55 7.62
N ASN A 135 8.02 10.31 8.12
CA ASN A 135 8.99 9.80 9.09
C ASN A 135 9.23 8.29 8.93
N ASP A 136 10.30 7.78 9.53
CA ASP A 136 10.72 6.37 9.43
C ASP A 136 9.92 5.41 10.33
N GLY A 137 9.11 5.95 11.26
CA GLY A 137 8.22 5.15 12.11
C GLY A 137 7.07 4.51 11.33
N ASP A 138 6.64 5.15 10.25
CA ASP A 138 5.60 4.64 9.35
C ASP A 138 6.10 3.40 8.58
N LEU A 139 7.29 3.47 7.99
CA LEU A 139 7.97 2.32 7.37
C LEU A 139 8.25 1.19 8.37
N GLU A 140 8.70 1.52 9.59
CA GLU A 140 8.88 0.51 10.63
C GLU A 140 7.56 -0.23 10.92
N GLN A 141 6.47 0.50 11.13
CA GLN A 141 5.17 -0.12 11.41
C GLN A 141 4.74 -1.02 10.24
N LEU A 142 4.94 -0.60 8.98
CA LEU A 142 4.69 -1.47 7.83
C LEU A 142 5.48 -2.78 7.93
N ILE A 143 6.81 -2.68 8.12
CA ILE A 143 7.70 -3.85 8.14
C ILE A 143 7.21 -4.83 9.19
N ARG A 144 6.88 -4.32 10.39
CA ARG A 144 6.43 -5.13 11.51
C ARG A 144 5.04 -5.71 11.29
N SER A 145 4.08 -4.92 10.82
CA SER A 145 2.73 -5.40 10.46
C SER A 145 2.81 -6.51 9.40
N SER A 146 3.72 -6.37 8.43
CA SER A 146 3.97 -7.38 7.40
C SER A 146 4.57 -8.66 8.00
N LEU A 147 5.59 -8.55 8.86
CA LEU A 147 6.21 -9.70 9.54
C LEU A 147 5.31 -10.38 10.57
N LEU A 148 4.21 -9.72 10.98
CA LEU A 148 3.16 -10.29 11.82
C LEU A 148 2.09 -11.07 11.02
N LEU A 149 2.11 -10.99 9.68
CA LEU A 149 1.22 -11.78 8.84
C LEU A 149 1.61 -13.27 8.86
N PRO A 150 0.64 -14.21 8.72
CA PRO A 150 0.94 -15.63 8.66
C PRO A 150 1.93 -15.99 7.55
N SER A 151 1.87 -15.28 6.43
CA SER A 151 2.76 -15.52 5.30
C SER A 151 4.14 -14.90 5.45
N GLN A 152 4.37 -13.97 6.38
CA GLN A 152 5.59 -13.16 6.52
C GLN A 152 6.22 -12.78 5.17
N PRO A 153 5.54 -11.94 4.37
CA PRO A 153 5.96 -11.62 3.01
C PRO A 153 7.37 -11.04 2.98
N HIS A 154 8.02 -11.20 1.83
CA HIS A 154 9.16 -10.34 1.49
C HIS A 154 8.66 -8.89 1.33
N ILE A 155 9.40 -7.92 1.86
CA ILE A 155 9.00 -6.51 1.84
C ILE A 155 9.86 -5.76 0.83
N LEU A 156 9.19 -5.09 -0.12
CA LEU A 156 9.83 -4.25 -1.13
C LEU A 156 9.41 -2.80 -0.93
N VAL A 157 10.33 -1.92 -0.56
CA VAL A 157 10.08 -0.49 -0.47
C VAL A 157 10.45 0.16 -1.81
N CYS A 158 9.44 0.70 -2.50
CA CYS A 158 9.56 1.36 -3.79
C CYS A 158 9.63 2.88 -3.62
N SER A 159 10.85 3.40 -3.68
CA SER A 159 11.11 4.82 -3.69
C SER A 159 10.74 5.47 -5.04
N PRO A 160 10.03 6.61 -5.09
CA PRO A 160 9.79 7.32 -6.36
C PRO A 160 10.77 8.46 -6.65
N LEU A 161 11.44 8.98 -5.62
CA LEU A 161 12.34 10.12 -5.68
C LEU A 161 13.67 9.69 -5.07
N GLY A 162 14.75 9.67 -5.86
CA GLY A 162 16.08 9.39 -5.32
C GLY A 162 16.30 10.18 -4.03
N GLY A 163 17.06 9.62 -3.08
CA GLY A 163 17.24 10.20 -1.74
C GLY A 163 17.63 11.69 -1.67
N GLU A 164 17.92 12.35 -2.80
CA GLU A 164 18.07 13.80 -2.93
C GLU A 164 16.79 14.60 -2.62
N ALA A 165 15.58 14.09 -2.86
CA ALA A 165 14.35 14.81 -2.46
C ALA A 165 14.15 14.80 -0.93
N LEU A 166 14.71 13.80 -0.25
CA LEU A 166 14.83 13.80 1.22
C LEU A 166 15.96 14.76 1.67
N GLY A 167 17.00 14.95 0.85
CA GLY A 167 18.03 15.98 1.06
C GLY A 167 17.55 17.43 0.85
N ALA A 168 16.44 17.65 0.14
CA ALA A 168 15.81 18.95 -0.04
C ALA A 168 14.78 19.31 1.05
N ARG A 169 14.47 18.38 1.98
CA ARG A 169 13.77 18.73 3.24
C ARG A 169 14.79 19.42 4.15
N THR A 170 14.98 20.72 3.94
CA THR A 170 15.89 21.59 4.72
C THR A 170 15.37 21.88 6.13
N ASP A 171 14.63 20.97 6.76
CA ASP A 171 14.43 21.05 8.20
C ASP A 171 15.74 20.54 8.84
N PRO A 172 16.49 21.40 9.55
CA PRO A 172 17.72 21.01 10.22
C PRO A 172 17.52 19.89 11.27
N ALA A 173 16.28 19.56 11.65
CA ALA A 173 15.97 18.37 12.45
C ALA A 173 16.05 17.05 11.66
N PHE A 174 15.85 17.08 10.32
CA PHE A 174 15.82 15.91 9.44
C PHE A 174 17.10 15.70 8.61
N ALA A 175 17.92 16.75 8.46
CA ALA A 175 19.21 16.70 7.74
C ALA A 175 20.27 15.68 8.25
N PRO A 176 20.34 15.28 9.53
CA PRO A 176 21.32 14.28 9.97
C PRO A 176 20.93 12.80 9.73
N TRP A 177 19.74 12.52 9.18
CA TRP A 177 19.20 11.15 9.12
C TRP A 177 19.23 10.50 7.73
N VAL A 178 19.64 11.26 6.70
CA VAL A 178 20.00 10.72 5.37
C VAL A 178 21.52 10.69 5.23
N VAL A 179 22.19 10.17 6.25
CA VAL A 179 23.61 9.85 6.21
C VAL A 179 23.68 8.35 5.97
N PRO A 180 24.41 7.86 4.94
CA PRO A 180 24.67 6.42 4.81
C PRO A 180 25.18 5.87 6.15
N GLY A 181 24.41 4.98 6.78
CA GLY A 181 24.71 4.38 8.08
C GLY A 181 23.86 4.85 9.27
N THR A 182 22.77 5.63 9.10
CA THR A 182 21.93 6.08 10.24
C THR A 182 20.49 5.56 10.26
N ASP A 183 19.92 5.06 9.16
CA ASP A 183 18.63 4.35 9.18
C ASP A 183 18.84 2.89 8.80
N PRO A 184 18.90 1.97 9.79
CA PRO A 184 19.15 0.57 9.52
C PRO A 184 18.01 -0.09 8.74
N TYR A 185 16.77 0.42 8.68
CA TYR A 185 15.74 -0.16 7.81
C TYR A 185 15.99 0.18 6.34
N ARG A 186 16.37 1.42 6.04
CA ARG A 186 16.70 1.81 4.65
C ARG A 186 18.05 1.26 4.19
N ASP A 187 19.03 1.20 5.10
CA ASP A 187 20.39 0.72 4.82
C ASP A 187 20.52 -0.82 4.83
N SER A 188 19.63 -1.55 5.51
CA SER A 188 19.65 -3.02 5.52
C SER A 188 19.11 -3.68 4.25
N GLY A 189 18.63 -2.91 3.27
CA GLY A 189 18.29 -3.41 1.94
C GLY A 189 16.80 -3.58 1.66
N PHE A 190 15.90 -3.09 2.52
CA PHE A 190 14.45 -3.19 2.26
C PHE A 190 14.02 -2.34 1.06
N SER A 191 14.90 -1.46 0.56
CA SER A 191 14.60 -0.48 -0.46
C SER A 191 15.11 -0.87 -1.85
N PHE A 192 14.21 -0.77 -2.82
CA PHE A 192 14.59 -0.45 -4.18
C PHE A 192 14.83 1.06 -4.27
N ALA A 193 16.09 1.44 -4.00
CA ALA A 193 16.49 2.84 -4.01
C ALA A 193 16.36 3.42 -5.42
N SER A 194 15.45 4.38 -5.52
CA SER A 194 15.20 5.14 -6.74
C SER A 194 16.37 5.99 -7.18
N HIS A 195 17.44 6.13 -6.41
CA HIS A 195 18.61 6.89 -6.86
C HIS A 195 19.22 6.28 -8.12
N ASN A 196 19.28 4.95 -8.18
CA ASN A 196 19.71 4.26 -9.40
C ASN A 196 18.66 4.38 -10.50
N LEU A 197 17.37 4.27 -10.17
CA LEU A 197 16.29 4.56 -11.14
C LEU A 197 16.40 5.97 -11.70
N THR A 198 16.61 6.99 -10.86
CA THR A 198 16.70 8.40 -11.22
C THR A 198 17.90 8.62 -12.13
N HIS A 199 19.05 8.01 -11.82
CA HIS A 199 20.21 8.05 -12.71
C HIS A 199 19.94 7.33 -14.04
N SER A 200 19.36 6.12 -14.02
CA SER A 200 18.90 5.41 -15.22
C SER A 200 17.88 6.26 -16.00
N PHE A 201 16.94 6.92 -15.33
CA PHE A 201 15.94 7.81 -15.93
C PHE A 201 16.58 8.97 -16.63
N MET A 202 17.44 9.72 -15.94
CA MET A 202 18.12 10.88 -16.50
C MET A 202 18.99 10.47 -17.69
N SER A 203 19.70 9.35 -17.59
CA SER A 203 20.51 8.82 -18.68
C SER A 203 19.71 8.31 -19.87
N LEU A 204 18.46 7.87 -19.68
CA LEU A 204 17.59 7.33 -20.74
C LEU A 204 16.56 8.33 -21.28
N ASN A 205 16.40 9.49 -20.66
CA ASN A 205 15.39 10.49 -21.03
C ASN A 205 15.54 11.02 -22.48
N HIS A 206 16.71 10.84 -23.09
CA HIS A 206 16.95 11.19 -24.48
C HIS A 206 16.33 10.19 -25.47
N LEU A 207 15.91 9.01 -25.02
CA LEU A 207 15.31 7.98 -25.87
C LEU A 207 13.78 8.19 -26.01
N PRO A 208 13.21 8.16 -27.23
CA PRO A 208 11.81 8.47 -27.49
C PRO A 208 10.80 7.63 -26.68
N GLU A 209 11.09 6.36 -26.42
CA GLU A 209 10.23 5.45 -25.65
C GLU A 209 10.13 5.80 -24.16
N TYR A 210 11.05 6.63 -23.64
CA TYR A 210 11.02 7.14 -22.27
C TYR A 210 10.65 8.62 -22.19
N GLN A 211 10.51 9.29 -23.33
CA GLN A 211 10.03 10.67 -23.40
C GLN A 211 8.53 10.71 -23.11
N SER A 212 8.15 11.34 -22.01
CA SER A 212 6.76 11.42 -21.58
C SER A 212 5.90 12.24 -22.54
N GLN A 213 4.92 11.62 -23.18
CA GLN A 213 3.69 12.31 -23.56
C GLN A 213 2.71 12.12 -22.40
N ARG A 214 2.41 13.19 -21.64
CA ARG A 214 1.30 13.10 -20.68
C ARG A 214 0.03 12.80 -21.47
N LEU A 215 -0.76 11.83 -21.00
CA LEU A 215 -2.11 11.59 -21.52
C LEU A 215 -3.04 12.79 -21.29
N HIS A 216 -2.70 13.69 -20.36
CA HIS A 216 -3.38 14.95 -20.10
C HIS A 216 -2.47 16.17 -20.31
N VAL A 217 -2.51 16.78 -21.50
CA VAL A 217 -2.13 18.18 -21.72
C VAL A 217 -3.21 18.85 -22.57
N THR A 218 -4.20 19.45 -21.91
CA THR A 218 -4.86 20.64 -22.47
C THR A 218 -4.07 21.86 -21.99
N GLY A 219 -3.24 22.43 -22.86
CA GLY A 219 -2.52 23.68 -22.61
C GLY A 219 -1.01 23.52 -22.39
N ASP A 220 -0.25 24.15 -23.28
CA ASP A 220 1.21 24.15 -23.38
C ASP A 220 1.95 24.40 -22.05
N THR A 221 2.52 23.34 -21.49
CA THR A 221 3.93 23.32 -21.04
C THR A 221 4.35 21.86 -20.93
N ALA A 222 5.31 21.44 -21.75
CA ALA A 222 6.00 20.16 -21.54
C ALA A 222 6.75 20.27 -20.19
N ASP A 223 6.19 19.69 -19.13
CA ASP A 223 6.90 19.49 -17.87
C ASP A 223 8.13 18.60 -18.18
N PRO A 224 9.34 18.93 -17.72
CA PRO A 224 10.51 18.08 -17.94
C PRO A 224 10.19 16.63 -17.62
N ALA A 225 10.57 15.74 -18.53
CA ALA A 225 10.30 14.30 -18.58
C ALA A 225 10.92 13.46 -17.44
N GLY A 226 11.16 14.05 -16.27
CA GLY A 226 11.86 13.47 -15.12
C GLY A 226 10.98 12.99 -13.97
N ARG A 227 9.64 12.96 -14.10
CA ARG A 227 8.78 12.40 -13.04
C ARG A 227 8.55 10.91 -13.27
N SER A 228 8.74 10.13 -12.21
CA SER A 228 8.61 8.67 -12.18
C SER A 228 7.19 8.13 -12.43
N SER A 229 6.20 9.00 -12.64
CA SER A 229 4.82 8.65 -12.99
C SER A 229 4.55 8.48 -14.49
N SER A 230 5.47 8.84 -15.39
CA SER A 230 5.21 8.70 -16.84
C SER A 230 5.06 7.23 -17.27
N GLN A 231 4.37 6.98 -18.40
CA GLN A 231 4.29 5.64 -19.02
C GLN A 231 5.66 4.97 -19.19
N GLY A 232 6.64 5.73 -19.71
CA GLY A 232 8.03 5.25 -19.82
C GLY A 232 8.65 4.92 -18.46
N GLY A 233 8.31 5.69 -17.41
CA GLY A 233 8.80 5.41 -16.07
C GLY A 233 8.17 4.23 -15.36
N HIS A 234 6.88 4.00 -15.58
CA HIS A 234 6.24 2.77 -15.13
C HIS A 234 6.86 1.55 -15.82
N ARG A 235 7.09 1.63 -17.13
CA ARG A 235 7.71 0.55 -17.90
C ARG A 235 9.14 0.25 -17.44
N LEU A 236 9.99 1.27 -17.30
CA LEU A 236 11.38 1.08 -16.86
C LEU A 236 11.44 0.44 -15.47
N ARG A 237 10.61 0.93 -14.53
CA ARG A 237 10.51 0.34 -13.19
C ARG A 237 10.09 -1.13 -13.24
N ALA A 238 9.06 -1.44 -14.02
CA ALA A 238 8.57 -2.79 -14.18
C ALA A 238 9.64 -3.74 -14.74
N GLU A 239 10.45 -3.28 -15.70
CA GLU A 239 11.51 -4.08 -16.31
C GLU A 239 12.68 -4.33 -15.37
N ILE A 240 13.10 -3.34 -14.59
CA ILE A 240 14.15 -3.51 -13.58
C ILE A 240 13.71 -4.51 -12.51
N LEU A 241 12.48 -4.37 -12.02
CA LEU A 241 11.91 -5.33 -11.07
C LEU A 241 11.79 -6.72 -11.72
N ALA A 242 11.26 -6.84 -12.93
CA ALA A 242 11.14 -8.12 -13.62
C ALA A 242 12.51 -8.81 -13.79
N TRP A 243 13.52 -8.10 -14.30
CA TRP A 243 14.86 -8.65 -14.50
C TRP A 243 15.48 -9.16 -13.19
N THR A 244 15.30 -8.40 -12.11
CA THR A 244 15.84 -8.74 -10.79
C THR A 244 15.15 -9.96 -10.20
N TYR A 245 13.81 -9.95 -10.16
CA TYR A 245 13.03 -11.02 -9.54
C TYR A 245 13.03 -12.31 -10.36
N LEU A 246 13.17 -12.22 -11.69
CA LEU A 246 13.46 -13.39 -12.52
C LEU A 246 14.80 -14.02 -12.15
N GLY A 247 15.82 -13.22 -11.80
CA GLY A 247 17.09 -13.74 -11.30
C GLY A 247 16.96 -14.54 -10.01
N PHE A 248 16.20 -14.05 -9.03
CA PHE A 248 15.93 -14.80 -7.79
C PHE A 248 15.10 -16.06 -8.03
N PHE A 249 14.12 -16.00 -8.95
CA PHE A 249 13.33 -17.16 -9.31
C PHE A 249 14.13 -18.23 -10.05
N GLU A 250 15.13 -17.82 -10.85
CA GLU A 250 16.12 -18.71 -11.46
C GLU A 250 16.91 -19.49 -10.40
N SER A 251 17.44 -18.79 -9.39
CA SER A 251 18.14 -19.42 -8.26
C SER A 251 17.25 -20.42 -7.51
N ALA A 252 15.99 -20.07 -7.26
CA ALA A 252 15.03 -20.97 -6.61
C ALA A 252 14.76 -22.26 -7.42
N LEU A 253 14.65 -22.13 -8.75
CA LEU A 253 14.51 -23.30 -9.63
C LEU A 253 15.75 -24.20 -9.58
N GLU A 254 16.94 -23.61 -9.50
CA GLU A 254 18.21 -24.34 -9.35
C GLU A 254 18.27 -25.12 -8.04
N GLU A 255 17.94 -24.46 -6.91
CA GLU A 255 17.90 -25.07 -5.58
C GLU A 255 16.91 -26.23 -5.52
N VAL A 256 15.65 -26.00 -5.93
CA VAL A 256 14.61 -27.05 -5.95
C VAL A 256 15.02 -28.20 -6.87
N HIS A 257 15.59 -27.90 -8.03
CA HIS A 257 16.03 -28.94 -8.95
C HIS A 257 17.17 -29.78 -8.38
N ALA A 258 18.19 -29.16 -7.78
CA ALA A 258 19.31 -29.84 -7.15
C ALA A 258 18.84 -30.73 -5.98
N PHE A 259 17.98 -30.19 -5.12
CA PHE A 259 17.42 -30.90 -3.98
C PHE A 259 16.59 -32.13 -4.41
N VAL A 260 15.68 -31.96 -5.37
CA VAL A 260 14.87 -33.07 -5.89
C VAL A 260 15.74 -34.14 -6.55
N ALA A 261 16.83 -33.75 -7.22
CA ALA A 261 17.76 -34.70 -7.83
C ALA A 261 18.57 -35.50 -6.79
N ALA A 262 18.86 -34.90 -5.64
CA ALA A 262 19.53 -35.57 -4.52
C ALA A 262 18.65 -36.59 -3.77
N ASN A 263 17.33 -36.61 -4.05
CA ASN A 263 16.32 -37.43 -3.33
C ASN A 263 16.32 -37.19 -1.82
N GLU A 264 16.57 -35.96 -1.39
CA GLU A 264 16.48 -35.59 0.02
C GLU A 264 15.01 -35.55 0.46
N GLY A 265 14.69 -36.22 1.57
CA GLY A 265 13.32 -36.35 2.07
C GLY A 265 12.85 -35.18 2.93
N ASP A 266 13.77 -34.36 3.45
CA ASP A 266 13.47 -33.24 4.35
C ASP A 266 13.52 -31.90 3.60
N LEU A 267 12.34 -31.36 3.28
CA LEU A 267 12.21 -30.09 2.55
C LEU A 267 12.54 -28.85 3.39
N SER A 268 12.74 -29.00 4.71
CA SER A 268 12.94 -27.88 5.63
C SER A 268 14.02 -26.88 5.20
N PRO A 269 15.17 -27.29 4.63
CA PRO A 269 16.21 -26.35 4.18
C PRO A 269 15.77 -25.41 3.06
N LEU A 270 14.76 -25.80 2.26
CA LEU A 270 14.25 -25.01 1.15
C LEU A 270 13.11 -24.07 1.56
N LEU A 271 12.52 -24.29 2.74
CA LEU A 271 11.36 -23.53 3.18
C LEU A 271 11.78 -22.26 3.93
N PRO A 272 11.00 -21.18 3.84
CA PRO A 272 11.33 -19.94 4.53
C PRO A 272 11.21 -20.15 6.05
N GLU A 273 12.24 -19.74 6.77
CA GLU A 273 12.20 -19.67 8.23
C GLU A 273 11.32 -18.50 8.68
N LEU A 274 10.73 -18.63 9.87
CA LEU A 274 10.01 -17.51 10.45
C LEU A 274 11.00 -16.43 10.87
N LEU A 275 10.84 -15.24 10.31
CA LEU A 275 11.68 -14.10 10.67
C LEU A 275 11.21 -13.53 12.01
N PRO A 276 12.13 -13.27 12.95
CA PRO A 276 11.77 -12.56 14.17
C PRO A 276 11.41 -11.12 13.83
N LEU A 277 10.57 -10.50 14.67
CA LEU A 277 10.38 -9.07 14.59
C LEU A 277 11.70 -8.37 14.93
N PRO A 278 12.14 -7.38 14.13
CA PRO A 278 13.28 -6.54 14.51
C PRO A 278 12.97 -5.83 15.84
N PRO A 279 13.97 -5.37 16.62
CA PRO A 279 13.71 -4.50 17.77
C PRO A 279 13.00 -3.20 17.33
N PRO A 280 12.00 -2.70 18.08
CA PRO A 280 11.34 -1.45 17.73
C PRO A 280 12.32 -0.28 17.87
N MET A 281 12.33 0.65 16.92
CA MET A 281 13.22 1.83 16.90
C MET A 281 12.48 3.13 17.12
N HIS A 282 11.39 3.34 16.39
CA HIS A 282 10.57 4.57 16.38
C HIS A 282 9.15 4.31 16.85
N CYS A 283 8.67 3.07 16.69
CA CYS A 283 7.31 2.72 16.99
C CYS A 283 7.11 2.30 18.47
N PRO A 284 6.06 2.80 19.15
CA PRO A 284 5.73 2.39 20.51
C PRO A 284 5.47 0.87 20.62
N PRO A 285 6.01 0.17 21.64
CA PRO A 285 5.85 -1.28 21.81
C PRO A 285 4.38 -1.75 21.77
N ALA A 286 3.47 -0.94 22.33
CA ALA A 286 2.04 -1.25 22.42
C ALA A 286 1.35 -1.46 21.06
N LEU A 287 1.92 -0.98 19.96
CA LEU A 287 1.35 -1.06 18.61
C LEU A 287 2.15 -1.96 17.68
N CYS A 288 3.44 -2.08 17.98
CA CYS A 288 4.41 -2.69 17.09
C CYS A 288 4.74 -4.13 17.44
N GLU A 289 4.42 -4.60 18.65
CA GLU A 289 4.62 -6.00 19.04
C GLU A 289 3.43 -6.89 18.68
N LYS A 290 2.30 -6.30 18.30
CA LYS A 290 1.06 -7.02 18.07
C LYS A 290 0.41 -6.63 16.76
N LYS A 291 -0.22 -7.62 16.15
CA LYS A 291 -1.01 -7.46 14.94
C LYS A 291 -2.25 -6.62 15.29
N CYS A 292 -2.46 -5.52 14.57
CA CYS A 292 -3.73 -4.79 14.63
C CYS A 292 -4.78 -5.51 13.77
N GLN A 293 -6.04 -5.28 14.09
CA GLN A 293 -7.19 -5.63 13.26
C GLN A 293 -7.68 -4.36 12.59
N CYS A 294 -8.01 -4.46 11.30
CA CYS A 294 -8.60 -3.35 10.57
C CYS A 294 -9.93 -3.74 9.93
N ALA A 295 -10.75 -2.72 9.69
CA ALA A 295 -11.84 -2.79 8.74
C ALA A 295 -11.78 -1.57 7.82
N THR A 296 -11.93 -1.79 6.52
CA THR A 296 -11.80 -0.72 5.50
C THR A 296 -12.98 -0.70 4.54
N THR A 297 -13.27 0.47 3.97
CA THR A 297 -14.16 0.62 2.82
C THR A 297 -13.42 0.61 1.48
N PHE A 298 -12.09 0.73 1.46
CA PHE A 298 -11.30 0.81 0.23
C PHE A 298 -11.30 -0.51 -0.54
N GLU A 299 -11.26 -0.41 -1.86
CA GLU A 299 -11.14 -1.54 -2.78
C GLU A 299 -9.77 -1.52 -3.49
N PRO A 300 -9.14 -2.69 -3.72
CA PRO A 300 -9.67 -4.04 -3.51
C PRO A 300 -9.64 -4.45 -2.03
N ARG A 301 -10.80 -4.88 -1.54
CA ARG A 301 -10.98 -5.31 -0.14
C ARG A 301 -10.70 -6.81 -0.02
N ILE A 302 -9.52 -7.16 0.47
CA ILE A 302 -9.12 -8.58 0.62
C ILE A 302 -9.49 -9.12 2.01
N GLY A 303 -9.44 -8.26 3.03
CA GLY A 303 -9.82 -8.59 4.41
C GLY A 303 -11.21 -8.07 4.82
N SER A 304 -11.33 -7.66 6.09
CA SER A 304 -12.61 -7.26 6.69
C SER A 304 -13.11 -5.92 6.13
N GLY A 305 -14.39 -5.89 5.71
CA GLY A 305 -15.03 -4.66 5.28
C GLY A 305 -15.58 -3.87 6.45
N LEU A 306 -15.42 -2.55 6.44
CA LEU A 306 -16.01 -1.69 7.47
C LEU A 306 -17.54 -1.85 7.56
N ARG A 307 -18.18 -2.13 6.42
CA ARG A 307 -19.62 -2.45 6.36
C ARG A 307 -19.99 -3.73 7.13
N ASP A 308 -19.11 -4.71 7.20
CA ASP A 308 -19.36 -5.97 7.94
C ASP A 308 -19.42 -5.73 9.46
N HIS A 309 -18.87 -4.60 9.92
CA HIS A 309 -18.91 -4.16 11.30
C HIS A 309 -20.09 -3.23 11.59
N LEU A 310 -20.86 -2.79 10.59
CA LEU A 310 -21.95 -1.85 10.76
C LEU A 310 -23.15 -2.48 11.51
N VAL A 311 -23.55 -1.88 12.63
CA VAL A 311 -24.73 -2.32 13.40
C VAL A 311 -25.90 -1.34 13.33
N HIS A 312 -25.64 -0.06 13.09
CA HIS A 312 -26.66 0.96 12.92
C HIS A 312 -26.17 2.14 12.06
N PRO A 313 -27.00 2.70 11.17
CA PRO A 313 -28.19 2.05 10.62
C PRO A 313 -27.79 0.80 9.84
N ARG A 314 -28.60 -0.27 9.85
CA ARG A 314 -28.25 -1.52 9.14
C ARG A 314 -28.34 -1.38 7.63
N ASP A 315 -29.31 -0.57 7.18
CA ASP A 315 -29.64 -0.39 5.77
C ASP A 315 -29.02 0.92 5.25
N VAL A 316 -27.69 0.98 5.19
CA VAL A 316 -26.98 2.10 4.57
C VAL A 316 -26.95 1.90 3.04
N PRO A 317 -27.62 2.73 2.23
CA PRO A 317 -27.58 2.58 0.77
C PRO A 317 -26.17 2.79 0.23
N VAL A 318 -25.81 2.04 -0.82
CA VAL A 318 -24.63 2.33 -1.64
C VAL A 318 -25.07 3.27 -2.77
N VAL A 319 -24.43 4.42 -2.89
CA VAL A 319 -24.74 5.45 -3.88
C VAL A 319 -23.58 5.59 -4.85
N THR A 320 -23.83 5.30 -6.12
CA THR A 320 -22.87 5.47 -7.22
C THR A 320 -23.10 6.83 -7.88
N ASN A 321 -22.08 7.69 -7.93
CA ASN A 321 -22.07 8.95 -8.69
C ASN A 321 -23.32 9.85 -8.52
N THR A 322 -23.41 10.65 -7.46
CA THR A 322 -24.47 11.67 -7.44
C THR A 322 -24.11 12.93 -8.23
N GLY A 323 -22.85 13.34 -8.33
CA GLY A 323 -22.53 14.67 -8.88
C GLY A 323 -23.25 15.83 -8.15
N GLU A 324 -23.97 15.52 -7.07
CA GLU A 324 -24.75 16.46 -6.28
C GLU A 324 -23.80 17.07 -5.28
N THR A 325 -23.68 18.40 -5.34
CA THR A 325 -23.00 19.20 -4.34
C THR A 325 -23.60 18.93 -2.96
N VAL A 326 -22.78 18.26 -2.15
CA VAL A 326 -22.99 17.53 -0.88
C VAL A 326 -23.54 18.34 0.31
N ALA A 327 -24.12 19.52 0.14
CA ALA A 327 -24.56 20.34 1.27
C ALA A 327 -26.01 20.07 1.73
N ASP A 328 -26.97 19.92 0.80
CA ASP A 328 -28.40 19.96 1.16
C ASP A 328 -29.14 18.60 1.14
N ALA A 329 -28.55 17.55 0.56
CA ALA A 329 -29.24 16.29 0.27
C ALA A 329 -28.97 15.13 1.25
N ILE A 330 -27.92 15.19 2.08
CA ILE A 330 -27.48 14.04 2.89
C ILE A 330 -28.13 14.06 4.28
N LYS A 331 -29.39 13.64 4.32
CA LYS A 331 -30.11 13.42 5.59
C LYS A 331 -29.94 12.03 6.18
N THR A 332 -29.19 11.16 5.53
CA THR A 332 -28.98 9.76 5.95
C THR A 332 -27.56 9.32 5.61
N TRP A 333 -27.04 8.36 6.36
CA TRP A 333 -25.78 7.69 6.04
C TRP A 333 -25.90 6.96 4.71
N HIS A 334 -24.87 7.06 3.88
CA HIS A 334 -24.71 6.26 2.66
C HIS A 334 -23.24 5.88 2.50
N GLU A 335 -22.99 4.79 1.78
CA GLU A 335 -21.67 4.42 1.29
C GLU A 335 -21.56 4.93 -0.16
N GLN A 336 -20.53 5.70 -0.48
CA GLN A 336 -20.34 6.20 -1.84
C GLN A 336 -18.88 6.24 -2.24
N THR A 337 -18.64 6.27 -3.54
CA THR A 337 -17.33 6.57 -4.11
C THR A 337 -16.90 7.98 -3.71
N TYR A 338 -15.65 8.10 -3.26
CA TYR A 338 -15.05 9.33 -2.81
C TYR A 338 -14.98 10.35 -3.96
N THR A 339 -15.26 11.61 -3.67
CA THR A 339 -15.50 12.63 -4.69
C THR A 339 -14.31 12.92 -5.61
N SER A 340 -13.06 12.74 -5.14
CA SER A 340 -11.90 12.84 -6.03
C SER A 340 -11.83 11.72 -7.05
N ASP A 341 -12.40 10.57 -6.71
CA ASP A 341 -12.40 9.39 -7.56
C ASP A 341 -13.58 9.45 -8.54
N LEU A 342 -14.62 10.25 -8.29
CA LEU A 342 -15.75 10.47 -9.24
C LEU A 342 -15.29 11.03 -10.60
N ALA A 343 -14.17 11.77 -10.63
CA ALA A 343 -13.60 12.28 -11.89
C ALA A 343 -12.90 11.20 -12.72
N ALA A 344 -12.59 10.03 -12.15
CA ALA A 344 -11.94 8.93 -12.85
C ALA A 344 -12.92 8.11 -13.72
N PRO A 345 -14.04 7.54 -13.21
CA PRO A 345 -14.91 6.62 -13.96
C PRO A 345 -15.85 7.31 -14.96
N ASP A 346 -16.00 8.64 -14.93
CA ASP A 346 -16.96 9.34 -15.79
C ASP A 346 -16.41 9.66 -17.21
N THR A 347 -15.21 9.18 -17.53
CA THR A 347 -14.71 9.15 -18.91
C THR A 347 -14.99 7.77 -19.51
N GLU A 348 -15.53 7.70 -20.73
CA GLU A 348 -15.68 6.42 -21.48
C GLU A 348 -14.35 5.64 -21.54
N LEU A 349 -13.22 6.35 -21.41
CA LEU A 349 -11.88 5.78 -21.32
C LEU A 349 -11.70 4.81 -20.14
N VAL A 350 -12.34 5.03 -18.98
CA VAL A 350 -12.13 4.22 -17.76
C VAL A 350 -13.02 2.98 -17.70
N LYS A 351 -14.17 2.98 -18.39
CA LYS A 351 -15.08 1.81 -18.44
C LYS A 351 -14.44 0.59 -19.11
N ASP A 352 -13.59 0.80 -20.12
CA ASP A 352 -12.88 -0.27 -20.82
C ASP A 352 -11.57 -0.69 -20.13
N MET A 353 -11.14 0.05 -19.10
CA MET A 353 -9.85 -0.13 -18.46
C MET A 353 -9.86 -1.05 -17.24
N ASN A 354 -11.01 -1.58 -16.78
CA ASN A 354 -11.10 -2.42 -15.56
C ASN A 354 -10.43 -1.78 -14.33
N TYR A 355 -10.59 -0.46 -14.16
CA TYR A 355 -10.13 0.23 -12.94
C TYR A 355 -10.96 -0.28 -11.74
N LEU A 356 -10.34 -1.06 -10.87
CA LEU A 356 -11.00 -1.79 -9.77
C LEU A 356 -10.90 -1.07 -8.41
N ASP A 357 -10.17 0.04 -8.34
CA ASP A 357 -9.70 0.59 -7.07
C ASP A 357 -10.50 1.86 -6.72
N GLY A 358 -11.70 1.67 -6.17
CA GLY A 358 -12.56 2.76 -5.71
C GLY A 358 -12.38 3.04 -4.23
N LYS A 359 -12.17 4.30 -3.85
CA LYS A 359 -12.30 4.69 -2.44
C LYS A 359 -13.77 4.84 -2.13
N TYR A 360 -14.31 3.96 -1.31
CA TYR A 360 -15.63 4.18 -0.73
C TYR A 360 -15.50 4.85 0.62
N VAL A 361 -16.52 5.61 1.01
CA VAL A 361 -16.63 6.19 2.35
C VAL A 361 -18.07 6.05 2.83
N PHE A 362 -18.23 5.79 4.12
CA PHE A 362 -19.48 6.14 4.80
C PHE A 362 -19.51 7.65 4.95
N GLN A 363 -20.52 8.29 4.34
CA GLN A 363 -20.70 9.73 4.42
C GLN A 363 -22.09 10.08 4.95
N ALA A 364 -22.14 11.13 5.78
CA ALA A 364 -23.37 11.71 6.27
C ALA A 364 -23.26 13.23 6.45
N GLY A 365 -24.39 13.92 6.26
CA GLY A 365 -24.60 15.29 6.70
C GLY A 365 -25.16 15.35 8.12
N GLU A 366 -25.49 16.57 8.56
CA GLU A 366 -25.83 16.90 9.96
C GLU A 366 -27.08 16.20 10.52
N SER A 367 -27.97 15.69 9.67
CA SER A 367 -29.26 15.12 10.09
C SER A 367 -29.35 13.59 10.00
N ALA A 368 -28.24 12.91 9.70
CA ALA A 368 -28.21 11.47 9.49
C ALA A 368 -28.36 10.62 10.76
N GLY A 369 -28.25 11.21 11.94
CA GLY A 369 -28.17 10.48 13.20
C GLY A 369 -26.84 9.72 13.35
N PRO A 370 -26.71 8.87 14.37
CA PRO A 370 -25.49 8.11 14.63
C PRO A 370 -25.25 7.01 13.59
N ILE A 371 -23.98 6.75 13.27
CA ILE A 371 -23.52 5.47 12.71
C ILE A 371 -22.77 4.71 13.79
N CYS A 372 -22.97 3.40 13.85
CA CYS A 372 -22.42 2.53 14.88
C CYS A 372 -21.81 1.29 14.25
N PHE A 373 -20.57 1.01 14.63
CA PHE A 373 -19.80 -0.16 14.23
C PHE A 373 -19.52 -1.03 15.46
N GLN A 374 -19.40 -2.33 15.27
CA GLN A 374 -19.08 -3.28 16.32
C GLN A 374 -17.72 -3.92 16.06
N PHE A 375 -16.85 -3.93 17.07
CA PHE A 375 -15.53 -4.51 16.98
C PHE A 375 -15.21 -5.31 18.26
N THR A 376 -14.17 -6.14 18.20
CA THR A 376 -13.71 -6.92 19.36
C THR A 376 -12.22 -6.69 19.57
N SER A 377 -11.88 -5.99 20.64
CA SER A 377 -10.51 -5.71 21.06
C SER A 377 -9.93 -6.94 21.76
N SER A 378 -8.77 -7.43 21.31
CA SER A 378 -8.08 -8.54 21.96
C SER A 378 -7.33 -8.09 23.22
N MET A 379 -7.06 -6.80 23.33
CA MET A 379 -6.37 -6.19 24.46
C MET A 379 -6.86 -4.78 24.77
N GLU A 380 -6.43 -4.24 25.92
CA GLU A 380 -6.64 -2.83 26.23
C GLU A 380 -5.75 -1.95 25.35
N ASN A 381 -6.35 -1.19 24.43
CA ASN A 381 -5.62 -0.28 23.56
C ASN A 381 -6.50 0.85 23.02
N HIS A 382 -5.90 1.82 22.34
CA HIS A 382 -6.64 2.86 21.64
C HIS A 382 -7.31 2.30 20.38
N VAL A 383 -8.31 3.03 19.88
CA VAL A 383 -8.93 2.79 18.57
C VAL A 383 -8.55 3.93 17.65
N VAL A 384 -8.19 3.61 16.41
CA VAL A 384 -7.91 4.59 15.37
C VAL A 384 -9.03 4.54 14.34
N ALA A 385 -9.55 5.71 13.96
CA ALA A 385 -10.45 5.79 12.81
C ALA A 385 -9.92 6.79 11.80
N CYS A 386 -10.18 6.53 10.52
CA CYS A 386 -9.72 7.37 9.42
C CYS A 386 -10.86 7.74 8.50
N SER A 387 -10.74 8.92 7.90
CA SER A 387 -11.54 9.33 6.75
C SER A 387 -10.78 9.15 5.43
N ALA A 388 -11.46 9.36 4.31
CA ALA A 388 -10.78 9.55 3.03
C ALA A 388 -9.95 10.84 3.02
N PRO A 389 -8.92 10.94 2.16
CA PRO A 389 -8.10 12.16 2.01
C PRO A 389 -8.95 13.42 1.84
N LYS A 390 -8.46 14.61 2.19
CA LYS A 390 -9.13 15.92 1.99
C LYS A 390 -10.57 16.04 2.55
N SER A 391 -11.03 15.12 3.40
CA SER A 391 -12.25 15.33 4.18
C SER A 391 -11.98 16.33 5.31
N ALA A 392 -13.03 16.91 5.88
CA ALA A 392 -12.88 17.52 7.19
C ALA A 392 -12.30 16.52 8.18
N SER A 393 -11.47 17.00 9.10
CA SER A 393 -11.09 16.20 10.24
C SER A 393 -12.35 15.87 11.05
N LEU A 394 -12.49 14.58 11.31
CA LEU A 394 -13.50 13.99 12.16
C LEU A 394 -13.56 14.64 13.55
N CYS A 395 -12.46 15.19 14.02
CA CYS A 395 -12.33 15.69 15.39
C CYS A 395 -12.51 17.20 15.49
N SER A 396 -12.12 17.94 14.44
CA SER A 396 -12.38 19.39 14.37
C SER A 396 -13.76 19.73 13.80
N GLY A 397 -14.44 18.78 13.15
CA GLY A 397 -15.79 18.93 12.60
C GLY A 397 -16.94 18.88 13.61
N GLY A 398 -16.64 18.83 14.91
CA GLY A 398 -17.62 18.78 15.98
C GLY A 398 -18.31 17.43 16.15
N ALA A 399 -17.85 16.35 15.50
CA ALA A 399 -18.43 15.02 15.69
C ALA A 399 -18.29 14.56 17.15
N VAL A 400 -19.32 13.90 17.65
CA VAL A 400 -19.32 13.22 18.95
C VAL A 400 -19.01 11.75 18.73
N TRP A 401 -18.00 11.28 19.46
CA TRP A 401 -17.50 9.91 19.40
C TRP A 401 -17.93 9.20 20.67
N LYS A 402 -18.47 7.99 20.53
CA LYS A 402 -18.81 7.16 21.67
C LYS A 402 -18.24 5.77 21.52
N VAL A 403 -17.77 5.22 22.63
CA VAL A 403 -17.52 3.77 22.77
C VAL A 403 -18.44 3.26 23.87
N ASP A 404 -19.25 2.26 23.54
CA ASP A 404 -20.29 1.69 24.43
C ASP A 404 -21.23 2.76 25.02
N GLY A 405 -21.60 3.74 24.19
CA GLY A 405 -22.46 4.87 24.57
C GLY A 405 -21.79 5.93 25.44
N GLN A 406 -20.52 5.78 25.79
CA GLN A 406 -19.76 6.79 26.54
C GLN A 406 -18.98 7.70 25.61
N ASN A 407 -19.08 9.02 25.83
CA ASN A 407 -18.31 9.99 25.06
C ASN A 407 -16.80 9.76 25.26
N ILE A 408 -16.09 9.69 24.14
CA ILE A 408 -14.64 9.56 24.08
C ILE A 408 -14.09 10.76 23.33
N GLY A 409 -13.00 11.32 23.85
CA GLY A 409 -12.29 12.39 23.18
C GLY A 409 -11.57 11.85 21.96
N CYS A 410 -11.39 12.69 20.96
CA CYS A 410 -10.52 12.39 19.85
C CYS A 410 -9.24 13.23 19.98
N LEU A 411 -8.09 12.59 19.77
CA LEU A 411 -6.81 13.25 19.64
C LEU A 411 -6.40 13.27 18.17
N ASP A 412 -6.13 14.47 17.66
CA ASP A 412 -5.47 14.65 16.36
C ASP A 412 -3.97 14.36 16.47
N HIS A 413 -3.23 14.57 15.38
CA HIS A 413 -1.81 14.30 15.33
C HIS A 413 -1.00 14.98 16.44
N GLU A 414 -1.20 16.29 16.62
CA GLU A 414 -0.42 17.07 17.59
C GLU A 414 -0.76 16.65 19.01
N ALA A 415 -2.05 16.43 19.31
CA ALA A 415 -2.51 15.98 20.61
C ALA A 415 -2.08 14.52 20.92
N ALA A 416 -2.07 13.65 19.92
CA ALA A 416 -1.58 12.28 20.05
C ALA A 416 -0.08 12.27 20.35
N VAL A 417 0.72 13.02 19.59
CA VAL A 417 2.17 13.14 19.82
C VAL A 417 2.45 13.70 21.23
N ALA A 418 1.73 14.73 21.65
CA ALA A 418 1.89 15.33 22.98
C ALA A 418 1.56 14.37 24.14
N THR A 419 0.77 13.34 23.89
CA THR A 419 0.38 12.31 24.87
C THR A 419 1.23 11.04 24.78
N GLY A 420 2.26 11.02 23.92
CA GLY A 420 3.09 9.84 23.68
C GLY A 420 2.36 8.73 22.92
N LEU A 421 1.23 9.08 22.29
CA LEU A 421 0.49 8.20 21.41
C LEU A 421 1.12 8.21 20.01
N PRO A 422 0.86 7.16 19.19
CA PRO A 422 1.38 7.09 17.84
C PRO A 422 1.03 8.33 17.03
N THR A 423 1.90 8.64 16.08
CA THR A 423 1.67 9.65 15.05
C THR A 423 0.54 9.21 14.13
N VAL A 424 -0.71 9.45 14.54
CA VAL A 424 -1.87 9.35 13.66
C VAL A 424 -2.05 10.71 13.00
N LYS A 425 -1.92 10.77 11.68
CA LYS A 425 -2.00 12.00 10.88
C LYS A 425 -3.37 12.16 10.28
N SER A 426 -3.74 13.41 10.04
CA SER A 426 -4.98 13.72 9.33
C SER A 426 -5.02 12.98 7.98
N PRO A 427 -6.16 12.38 7.61
CA PRO A 427 -7.47 12.48 8.27
C PRO A 427 -7.79 11.29 9.19
N CYS A 428 -6.77 10.64 9.76
CA CYS A 428 -6.90 9.67 10.84
C CYS A 428 -6.81 10.34 12.21
N TRP A 429 -7.35 9.68 13.23
CA TRP A 429 -7.30 10.11 14.61
C TRP A 429 -7.43 8.94 15.58
N ILE A 430 -7.12 9.20 16.85
CA ILE A 430 -7.05 8.17 17.90
C ILE A 430 -7.91 8.54 19.11
N THR A 431 -8.50 7.55 19.76
CA THR A 431 -9.26 7.77 21.01
C THR A 431 -8.37 8.36 22.10
N ASP A 432 -8.90 9.26 22.94
CA ASP A 432 -8.18 9.84 24.08
C ASP A 432 -7.99 8.85 25.24
N LYS A 433 -8.77 7.76 25.23
CA LYS A 433 -8.75 6.68 26.23
C LYS A 433 -8.52 5.35 25.54
N LYS A 434 -7.88 4.45 26.29
CA LYS A 434 -7.79 3.04 25.91
C LYS A 434 -9.15 2.38 26.14
N ILE A 435 -9.51 1.51 25.20
CA ILE A 435 -10.68 0.65 25.24
C ILE A 435 -10.22 -0.70 25.78
N PRO A 436 -10.88 -1.28 26.79
CA PRO A 436 -10.48 -2.57 27.35
C PRO A 436 -10.61 -3.71 26.33
N ALA A 437 -10.07 -4.88 26.66
CA ALA A 437 -10.33 -6.08 25.87
C ALA A 437 -11.81 -6.47 25.97
N GLY A 438 -12.41 -6.86 24.84
CA GLY A 438 -13.81 -7.23 24.80
C GLY A 438 -14.52 -6.78 23.54
N LYS A 439 -15.85 -6.90 23.56
CA LYS A 439 -16.73 -6.54 22.46
C LYS A 439 -17.28 -5.14 22.70
N HIS A 440 -17.11 -4.26 21.72
CA HIS A 440 -17.41 -2.84 21.84
C HIS A 440 -18.26 -2.34 20.68
N SER A 441 -19.00 -1.27 20.93
CA SER A 441 -19.69 -0.49 19.89
C SER A 441 -19.03 0.89 19.75
N PHE A 442 -18.58 1.21 18.55
CA PHE A 442 -18.03 2.50 18.16
C PHE A 442 -19.09 3.32 17.43
N GLU A 443 -19.50 4.44 18.00
CA GLU A 443 -20.55 5.31 17.47
C GLU A 443 -20.00 6.69 17.12
N VAL A 444 -20.50 7.23 16.01
CA VAL A 444 -20.15 8.55 15.49
C VAL A 444 -21.43 9.28 15.14
N GLU A 445 -21.61 10.48 15.68
CA GLU A 445 -22.72 11.34 15.34
C GLU A 445 -22.25 12.79 15.15
N ARG A 446 -22.93 13.53 14.27
CA ARG A 446 -22.77 14.98 14.22
C ARG A 446 -23.80 15.61 15.17
N PRO A 447 -23.39 16.39 16.18
CA PRO A 447 -24.34 17.15 16.96
C PRO A 447 -24.97 18.21 16.05
N VAL A 448 -26.29 18.35 16.14
CA VAL A 448 -27.01 19.48 15.56
C VAL A 448 -26.67 20.68 16.43
N ASP A 449 -26.08 21.73 15.86
CA ASP A 449 -25.82 22.93 16.65
C ASP A 449 -27.14 23.56 17.13
N SER A 450 -27.10 24.31 18.23
CA SER A 450 -28.31 24.93 18.81
C SER A 450 -28.90 26.05 17.95
N ASN A 451 -28.20 26.47 16.89
CA ASN A 451 -28.59 27.59 16.02
C ASN A 451 -29.16 27.11 14.67
N GLY A 452 -29.13 25.81 14.39
CA GLY A 452 -29.53 25.22 13.13
C GLY A 452 -28.61 25.58 11.95
N ASP A 453 -27.36 25.94 12.21
CA ASP A 453 -26.43 26.45 11.20
C ASP A 453 -25.83 25.29 10.40
N LYS A 454 -26.13 25.25 9.09
CA LYS A 454 -25.92 24.09 8.19
C LYS A 454 -24.54 24.04 7.53
N GLY A 455 -23.55 24.66 8.15
CA GLY A 455 -22.35 25.15 7.46
C GLY A 455 -21.15 24.18 7.41
N GLY A 456 -21.21 23.00 8.02
CA GLY A 456 -20.02 22.16 8.14
C GLY A 456 -19.91 21.04 7.12
N LEU A 457 -18.67 20.67 6.82
CA LEU A 457 -18.33 19.56 5.93
C LEU A 457 -18.93 18.23 6.41
N PRO A 458 -19.31 17.32 5.49
CA PRO A 458 -19.86 16.01 5.84
C PRO A 458 -18.87 15.17 6.66
N ILE A 459 -19.40 14.35 7.56
CA ILE A 459 -18.60 13.34 8.26
C ILE A 459 -18.31 12.21 7.29
N THR A 460 -17.05 11.77 7.21
CA THR A 460 -16.65 10.61 6.41
C THR A 460 -15.85 9.62 7.23
N ILE A 461 -16.12 8.32 7.07
CA ILE A 461 -15.35 7.24 7.71
C ILE A 461 -15.00 6.22 6.64
N SER A 462 -13.73 5.85 6.57
CA SER A 462 -13.22 4.82 5.67
C SER A 462 -12.53 3.66 6.39
N HIS A 463 -11.98 3.89 7.60
CA HIS A 463 -11.30 2.84 8.35
C HIS A 463 -11.61 2.88 9.83
N LEU A 464 -11.56 1.70 10.44
CA LEU A 464 -11.50 1.48 11.87
C LEU A 464 -10.37 0.49 12.17
N ILE A 465 -9.54 0.76 13.17
CA ILE A 465 -8.34 -0.02 13.52
C ILE A 465 -8.28 -0.20 15.03
N TRP A 466 -8.03 -1.43 15.48
CA TRP A 466 -7.97 -1.80 16.90
C TRP A 466 -7.00 -2.97 17.14
N TRP A 467 -6.81 -3.38 18.41
CA TRP A 467 -5.84 -4.42 18.80
C TRP A 467 -6.47 -5.56 19.60
#